data_AF-A0A7V1M5K0-F1
#
_entry.id   AF-A0A7V1M5K0-F1
#
_cell.length_a   1.000
_cell.length_b   1.000
_cell.length_c   1.000
_cell.angle_alpha   90.00
_cell.angle_beta   90.00
_cell.angle_gamma   90.00
#
_symmetry.space_group_name_H-M   'P 1'
#
loop_
_entity.id
_entity.type
_entity.pdbx_description
1 polymer ?
#
loop_
_entity_poly.entity_id
_entity_poly.type
_entity_poly.pdbx_seq_one_letter_code
_entity_poly.pdbx_strand_id
1 'polypeptide(L)'
;MSEDGNRLELVVIDFSGTLSLDAVLFGQEKSLKKALRSSSLWELGIDSLDVFWNELINPTWEEGSTTLQGYGTLLTARVRQWLQAQRREVPEQQVEQSVQHFARLYLHASRIHPAWRRVLQHLLAVPFVIVVIATDHYAEATAHIVAQLQRLGLGDKGEQQVLVANSADIGARKESPVYWEHVRARLPAPPNEVILIDDFGANENLMDAYASEPAVARRREATVAALKQVFGVPIVVYEFVIAGEQVAGSLQELHRAYRQKVRQVDTLLRQRLVKSETPRSRRLRYPPE
;
A
#
# COMPACT_ATOMS: atom_id res chain seq x y z
N MET A 1 -18.87 -18.73 31.27
CA MET A 1 -18.40 -17.89 30.14
C MET A 1 -16.94 -18.24 29.92
N SER A 2 -16.60 -18.83 28.78
CA SER A 2 -15.23 -19.29 28.49
C SER A 2 -14.28 -18.10 28.37
N GLU A 3 -13.12 -18.18 29.03
CA GLU A 3 -12.03 -17.20 29.02
C GLU A 3 -11.44 -16.91 27.62
N ASP A 4 -11.86 -17.62 26.57
CA ASP A 4 -11.41 -17.44 25.18
C ASP A 4 -12.17 -16.33 24.41
N GLY A 5 -13.05 -15.56 25.07
CA GLY A 5 -14.11 -14.77 24.44
C GLY A 5 -13.75 -13.43 23.78
N ASN A 6 -12.51 -12.94 23.79
CA ASN A 6 -12.22 -11.64 23.15
C ASN A 6 -10.76 -11.44 22.74
N ARG A 7 -10.15 -12.43 22.07
CA ARG A 7 -8.83 -12.23 21.50
C ARG A 7 -8.95 -11.87 20.02
N LEU A 8 -8.58 -10.63 19.71
CA LEU A 8 -8.47 -10.13 18.34
C LEU A 8 -7.14 -9.38 18.21
N GLU A 9 -6.36 -9.70 17.20
CA GLU A 9 -5.13 -9.00 16.82
C GLU A 9 -5.36 -8.33 15.46
N LEU A 10 -5.01 -7.06 15.33
CA LEU A 10 -5.12 -6.34 14.05
C LEU A 10 -3.74 -6.27 13.40
N VAL A 11 -3.59 -6.88 12.23
CA VAL A 11 -2.37 -6.77 11.42
C VAL A 11 -2.63 -5.81 10.27
N VAL A 12 -2.08 -4.60 10.36
CA VAL A 12 -2.18 -3.56 9.34
C VAL A 12 -0.95 -3.64 8.44
N ILE A 13 -1.16 -3.73 7.13
CA ILE A 13 -0.09 -3.83 6.14
C ILE A 13 -0.33 -2.77 5.07
N ASP A 14 0.67 -1.93 4.81
CA ASP A 14 0.63 -0.97 3.72
C ASP A 14 0.71 -1.64 2.33
N PHE A 15 0.23 -0.95 1.30
CA PHE A 15 0.27 -1.44 -0.08
C PHE A 15 1.52 -1.06 -0.86
N SER A 16 1.69 0.23 -1.21
CA SER A 16 2.74 0.68 -2.13
C SER A 16 4.09 0.77 -1.41
N GLY A 17 5.11 0.08 -1.90
CA GLY A 17 6.41 0.00 -1.21
C GLY A 17 6.48 -1.09 -0.16
N THR A 18 5.33 -1.52 0.39
CA THR A 18 5.24 -2.64 1.34
C THR A 18 4.77 -3.95 0.68
N LEU A 19 3.49 -4.09 0.31
CA LEU A 19 2.99 -5.27 -0.43
C LEU A 19 3.41 -5.27 -1.90
N SER A 20 3.61 -4.09 -2.50
CA SER A 20 3.96 -3.90 -3.91
C SER A 20 5.24 -3.08 -4.06
N LEU A 21 6.37 -3.78 -4.29
CA LEU A 21 7.62 -3.11 -4.68
C LEU A 21 7.51 -2.43 -6.05
N ASP A 22 6.82 -3.08 -6.98
CA ASP A 22 6.75 -2.63 -8.38
C ASP A 22 5.95 -1.32 -8.53
N ALA A 23 5.04 -1.02 -7.61
CA ALA A 23 4.35 0.28 -7.53
C ALA A 23 5.34 1.44 -7.38
N VAL A 24 6.35 1.25 -6.53
CA VAL A 24 7.45 2.21 -6.33
C VAL A 24 8.39 2.22 -7.53
N LEU A 25 8.79 1.04 -8.03
CA LEU A 25 9.73 0.93 -9.15
C LEU A 25 9.20 1.50 -10.46
N PHE A 26 7.87 1.59 -10.60
CA PHE A 26 7.24 2.25 -11.72
C PHE A 26 7.60 3.75 -11.77
N GLY A 27 7.73 4.40 -10.61
CA GLY A 27 8.09 5.82 -10.49
C GLY A 27 9.56 6.14 -10.80
N GLN A 28 10.44 5.13 -10.88
CA GLN A 28 11.84 5.34 -11.24
C GLN A 28 11.99 5.83 -12.67
N GLU A 29 12.97 6.71 -12.91
CA GLU A 29 13.16 7.42 -14.17
C GLU A 29 13.04 6.54 -15.42
N LYS A 30 13.74 5.40 -15.45
CA LYS A 30 13.74 4.50 -16.61
C LYS A 30 12.36 3.90 -16.87
N SER A 31 11.69 3.43 -15.83
CA SER A 31 10.36 2.82 -15.89
C SER A 31 9.32 3.86 -16.29
N LEU A 32 9.36 5.03 -15.66
CA LEU A 32 8.43 6.12 -15.88
C LEU A 32 8.55 6.69 -17.30
N LYS A 33 9.76 6.99 -17.78
CA LYS A 33 9.98 7.42 -19.17
C LYS A 33 9.47 6.40 -20.19
N LYS A 34 9.67 5.10 -19.92
CA LYS A 34 9.14 4.03 -20.78
C LYS A 34 7.60 4.05 -20.80
N ALA A 35 6.95 4.20 -19.65
CA ALA A 35 5.49 4.25 -19.56
C ALA A 35 4.91 5.50 -20.23
N LEU A 36 5.53 6.66 -20.06
CA LEU A 36 5.14 7.92 -20.73
C LEU A 36 5.18 7.79 -22.25
N ARG A 37 6.21 7.16 -22.81
CA ARG A 37 6.31 6.89 -24.26
C ARG A 37 5.29 5.84 -24.72
N SER A 38 5.15 4.75 -23.97
CA SER A 38 4.25 3.65 -24.34
C SER A 38 2.77 4.08 -24.33
N SER A 39 2.44 5.07 -23.50
CA SER A 39 1.11 5.68 -23.41
C SER A 39 0.92 6.90 -24.31
N SER A 40 1.91 7.25 -25.13
CA SER A 40 1.90 8.46 -25.97
C SER A 40 1.83 9.80 -25.23
N LEU A 41 1.93 9.82 -23.89
CA LEU A 41 1.97 11.07 -23.10
C LEU A 41 3.24 11.89 -23.37
N TRP A 42 4.34 11.22 -23.68
CA TRP A 42 5.60 11.87 -24.06
C TRP A 42 5.41 12.75 -25.30
N GLU A 43 4.75 12.22 -26.33
CA GLU A 43 4.47 12.89 -27.59
C GLU A 43 3.47 14.05 -27.42
N LEU A 44 2.62 13.98 -26.38
CA LEU A 44 1.75 15.09 -25.96
C LEU A 44 2.51 16.22 -25.25
N GLY A 45 3.83 16.09 -25.03
CA GLY A 45 4.65 17.11 -24.38
C GLY A 45 4.93 16.86 -22.91
N ILE A 46 4.47 15.74 -22.35
CA ILE A 46 4.85 15.32 -20.99
C ILE A 46 6.18 14.55 -21.09
N ASP A 47 7.22 15.25 -21.55
CA ASP A 47 8.55 14.71 -21.88
C ASP A 47 9.60 14.97 -20.80
N SER A 48 9.14 15.41 -19.63
CA SER A 48 9.94 15.71 -18.44
C SER A 48 9.33 15.05 -17.20
N LEU A 49 10.19 14.50 -16.35
CA LEU A 49 9.76 13.96 -15.05
C LEU A 49 9.32 15.07 -14.09
N ASP A 50 9.94 16.25 -14.21
CA ASP A 50 9.57 17.42 -13.43
C ASP A 50 8.15 17.86 -13.76
N VAL A 51 7.81 17.95 -15.05
CA VAL A 51 6.44 18.22 -15.51
C VAL A 51 5.48 17.14 -15.01
N PHE A 52 5.85 15.87 -15.19
CA PHE A 52 5.00 14.76 -14.75
C PHE A 52 4.68 14.84 -13.24
N TRP A 53 5.69 15.01 -12.38
CA TRP A 53 5.47 15.02 -10.93
C TRP A 53 4.83 16.32 -10.44
N ASN A 54 5.36 17.48 -10.84
CA ASN A 54 4.96 18.77 -10.27
C ASN A 54 3.69 19.34 -10.91
N GLU A 55 3.53 19.20 -12.22
CA GLU A 55 2.38 19.75 -12.93
C GLU A 55 1.19 18.77 -12.97
N LEU A 56 1.46 17.46 -12.95
CA LEU A 56 0.41 16.45 -13.09
C LEU A 56 0.14 15.70 -11.80
N ILE A 57 1.11 14.96 -11.26
CA ILE A 57 0.86 14.00 -10.17
C ILE A 57 0.56 14.69 -8.85
N ASN A 58 1.43 15.58 -8.36
CA ASN A 58 1.27 16.22 -7.05
C ASN A 58 -0.12 16.89 -6.92
N PRO A 59 -0.60 17.65 -7.91
CA PRO A 59 -1.94 18.22 -7.84
C PRO A 59 -3.06 17.18 -7.88
N THR A 60 -2.96 16.14 -8.71
CA THR A 60 -3.98 15.08 -8.75
C THR A 60 -3.99 14.22 -7.48
N TRP A 61 -2.86 14.08 -6.81
CA TRP A 61 -2.73 13.28 -5.60
C TRP A 61 -3.45 13.91 -4.41
N GLU A 62 -3.34 15.23 -4.25
CA GLU A 62 -4.01 15.96 -3.18
C GLU A 62 -5.53 15.73 -3.18
N GLU A 63 -6.14 15.75 -4.37
CA GLU A 63 -7.56 15.51 -4.56
C GLU A 63 -7.92 14.01 -4.61
N GLY A 64 -7.16 13.21 -5.35
CA GLY A 64 -7.50 11.81 -5.62
C GLY A 64 -7.26 10.86 -4.47
N SER A 65 -6.39 11.22 -3.52
CA SER A 65 -6.14 10.39 -2.33
C SER A 65 -7.28 10.45 -1.31
N THR A 66 -8.25 11.34 -1.41
CA THR A 66 -9.36 11.46 -0.44
C THR A 66 -10.73 11.64 -1.12
N THR A 67 -10.82 11.32 -2.42
CA THR A 67 -12.08 11.36 -3.15
C THR A 67 -12.27 10.08 -3.96
N LEU A 68 -13.53 9.80 -4.33
CA LEU A 68 -13.86 8.67 -5.20
C LEU A 68 -13.45 8.88 -6.67
N GLN A 69 -12.74 9.97 -6.98
CA GLN A 69 -12.27 10.22 -8.33
C GLN A 69 -11.07 9.33 -8.63
N GLY A 70 -11.16 8.59 -9.74
CA GLY A 70 -10.10 7.71 -10.18
C GLY A 70 -8.89 8.46 -10.73
N TYR A 71 -7.72 7.82 -10.63
CA TYR A 71 -6.45 8.31 -11.16
C TYR A 71 -6.56 8.70 -12.64
N GLY A 72 -7.17 7.84 -13.46
CA GLY A 72 -7.30 8.10 -14.90
C GLY A 72 -8.14 9.35 -15.19
N THR A 73 -9.22 9.57 -14.44
CA THR A 73 -10.11 10.73 -14.60
C THR A 73 -9.40 12.03 -14.20
N LEU A 74 -8.80 12.06 -13.02
CA LEU A 74 -8.08 13.24 -12.51
C LEU A 74 -6.89 13.60 -13.40
N LEU A 75 -6.10 12.59 -13.80
CA LEU A 75 -4.96 12.80 -14.68
C LEU A 75 -5.40 13.28 -16.07
N THR A 76 -6.55 12.81 -16.59
CA THR A 76 -7.10 13.28 -17.86
C THR A 76 -7.46 14.76 -17.78
N ALA A 77 -8.18 15.16 -16.73
CA ALA A 77 -8.53 16.57 -16.51
C ALA A 77 -7.26 17.44 -16.38
N ARG A 78 -6.27 16.97 -15.62
CA ARG A 78 -5.01 17.71 -15.40
C ARG A 78 -4.17 17.85 -16.67
N VAL A 79 -4.03 16.79 -17.47
CA VAL A 79 -3.32 16.85 -18.75
C VAL A 79 -4.01 17.82 -19.71
N ARG A 80 -5.34 17.86 -19.75
CA ARG A 80 -6.09 18.84 -20.56
C ARG A 80 -5.79 20.28 -20.12
N GLN A 81 -5.85 20.56 -18.83
CA GLN A 81 -5.53 21.88 -18.29
C GLN A 81 -4.10 22.30 -18.64
N TRP A 82 -3.15 21.37 -18.50
CA TRP A 82 -1.76 21.62 -18.85
C TRP A 82 -1.58 21.90 -20.35
N LEU A 83 -2.18 21.09 -21.23
CA LEU A 83 -2.12 21.30 -22.69
C LEU A 83 -2.72 22.65 -23.12
N GLN A 84 -3.83 23.06 -22.49
CA GLN A 84 -4.43 24.37 -22.71
C GLN A 84 -3.48 25.51 -22.30
N ALA A 85 -2.82 25.39 -21.14
CA ALA A 85 -1.83 26.36 -20.70
C ALA A 85 -0.62 26.45 -21.65
N GLN A 86 -0.23 25.31 -22.25
CA GLN A 86 0.81 25.25 -23.28
C GLN A 86 0.32 25.69 -24.68
N ARG A 87 -0.95 26.11 -24.83
CA ARG A 87 -1.58 26.46 -26.11
C ARG A 87 -1.46 25.34 -27.16
N ARG A 88 -1.53 24.09 -26.71
CA ARG A 88 -1.49 22.91 -27.56
C ARG A 88 -2.90 22.36 -27.75
N GLU A 89 -3.33 22.30 -29.00
CA GLU A 89 -4.59 21.65 -29.37
C GLU A 89 -4.35 20.16 -29.59
N VAL A 90 -4.94 19.34 -28.73
CA VAL A 90 -4.93 17.88 -28.84
C VAL A 90 -6.37 17.39 -28.71
N PRO A 91 -6.85 16.51 -29.60
CA PRO A 91 -8.19 15.94 -29.51
C PRO A 91 -8.45 15.30 -28.14
N GLU A 92 -9.65 15.54 -27.59
CA GLU A 92 -10.04 15.07 -26.27
C GLU A 92 -9.87 13.54 -26.10
N GLN A 93 -10.29 12.81 -27.12
CA GLN A 93 -10.21 11.35 -27.17
C GLN A 93 -8.76 10.85 -27.14
N GLN A 94 -7.83 11.58 -27.77
CA GLN A 94 -6.42 11.22 -27.76
C GLN A 94 -5.83 11.38 -26.36
N VAL A 95 -6.16 12.47 -25.65
CA VAL A 95 -5.71 12.68 -24.27
C VAL A 95 -6.23 11.56 -23.37
N GLU A 96 -7.53 11.26 -23.46
CA GLU A 96 -8.15 10.21 -22.64
C GLU A 96 -7.53 8.84 -22.93
N GLN A 97 -7.33 8.46 -24.20
CA GLN A 97 -6.71 7.19 -24.55
C GLN A 97 -5.27 7.07 -24.00
N SER A 98 -4.47 8.13 -24.14
CA SER A 98 -3.10 8.17 -23.62
C SER A 98 -3.07 8.05 -22.09
N VAL A 99 -3.88 8.84 -21.38
CA VAL A 99 -3.94 8.81 -19.92
C VAL A 99 -4.46 7.46 -19.41
N GLN A 100 -5.54 6.93 -19.99
CA GLN A 100 -6.08 5.64 -19.58
C GLN A 100 -5.10 4.49 -19.87
N HIS A 101 -4.31 4.58 -20.95
CA HIS A 101 -3.23 3.64 -21.18
C HIS A 101 -2.16 3.73 -20.09
N PHE A 102 -1.74 4.94 -19.73
CA PHE A 102 -0.77 5.16 -18.65
C PHE A 102 -1.27 4.63 -17.30
N ALA A 103 -2.51 4.96 -16.91
CA ALA A 103 -3.12 4.49 -15.67
C ALA A 103 -3.19 2.95 -15.60
N ARG A 104 -3.52 2.30 -16.73
CA ARG A 104 -3.49 0.83 -16.84
C ARG A 104 -2.08 0.28 -16.68
N LEU A 105 -1.05 0.90 -17.28
CA LEU A 105 0.34 0.46 -17.11
C LEU A 105 0.77 0.53 -15.64
N TYR A 106 0.43 1.62 -14.96
CA TYR A 106 0.73 1.80 -13.53
C TYR A 106 0.04 0.73 -12.67
N LEU A 107 -1.29 0.61 -12.74
CA LEU A 107 -2.03 -0.39 -11.97
C LEU A 107 -1.55 -1.82 -12.28
N HIS A 108 -1.27 -2.11 -13.55
CA HIS A 108 -0.74 -3.42 -13.95
C HIS A 108 0.62 -3.73 -13.33
N ALA A 109 1.47 -2.73 -13.13
CA ALA A 109 2.76 -2.86 -12.45
C ALA A 109 2.60 -2.99 -10.93
N SER A 110 1.67 -2.27 -10.31
CA SER A 110 1.41 -2.25 -8.87
C SER A 110 0.81 -3.56 -8.33
N ARG A 111 1.53 -4.68 -8.41
CA ARG A 111 1.05 -6.01 -7.98
C ARG A 111 1.50 -6.34 -6.56
N ILE A 112 0.70 -7.12 -5.84
CA ILE A 112 1.18 -7.72 -4.59
C ILE A 112 2.32 -8.69 -4.94
N HIS A 113 3.50 -8.46 -4.37
CA HIS A 113 4.67 -9.25 -4.68
C HIS A 113 4.48 -10.71 -4.21
N PRO A 114 4.78 -11.74 -5.02
CA PRO A 114 4.49 -13.14 -4.70
C PRO A 114 5.06 -13.67 -3.38
N ALA A 115 6.15 -13.05 -2.89
CA ALA A 115 6.75 -13.38 -1.59
C ALA A 115 5.77 -13.23 -0.41
N TRP A 116 4.78 -12.34 -0.51
CA TRP A 116 3.78 -12.14 0.53
C TRP A 116 2.75 -13.26 0.64
N ARG A 117 2.63 -14.11 -0.40
CA ARG A 117 1.60 -15.16 -0.43
C ARG A 117 1.63 -16.03 0.83
N ARG A 118 2.80 -16.52 1.23
CA ARG A 118 2.94 -17.39 2.41
C ARG A 118 2.62 -16.66 3.72
N VAL A 119 2.99 -15.38 3.82
CA VAL A 119 2.72 -14.55 5.00
C VAL A 119 1.22 -14.34 5.16
N LEU A 120 0.55 -13.90 4.10
CA LEU A 120 -0.89 -13.66 4.10
C LEU A 120 -1.67 -14.96 4.34
N GLN A 121 -1.28 -16.08 3.72
CA GLN A 121 -1.90 -17.39 4.00
C GLN A 121 -1.78 -17.79 5.47
N HIS A 122 -0.63 -17.50 6.10
CA HIS A 122 -0.44 -17.80 7.51
C HIS A 122 -1.31 -16.91 8.39
N LEU A 123 -1.37 -15.60 8.13
CA LEU A 123 -2.22 -14.68 8.88
C LEU A 123 -3.70 -15.09 8.80
N LEU A 124 -4.18 -15.44 7.61
CA LEU A 124 -5.56 -15.89 7.38
C LEU A 124 -5.85 -17.30 7.92
N ALA A 125 -4.83 -18.04 8.31
CA ALA A 125 -5.02 -19.29 9.03
C ALA A 125 -5.19 -19.05 10.54
N VAL A 126 -5.02 -17.84 11.07
CA VAL A 126 -5.10 -17.53 12.51
C VAL A 126 -6.49 -16.93 12.83
N PRO A 127 -7.35 -17.57 13.63
CA PRO A 127 -8.78 -17.23 13.70
C PRO A 127 -9.06 -15.90 14.41
N PHE A 128 -8.10 -15.46 15.23
CA PHE A 128 -8.15 -14.21 15.99
C PHE A 128 -7.39 -13.07 15.30
N VAL A 129 -6.92 -13.24 14.06
CA VAL A 129 -6.23 -12.18 13.32
C VAL A 129 -7.17 -11.60 12.27
N ILE A 130 -7.27 -10.28 12.24
CA ILE A 130 -7.81 -9.55 11.09
C ILE A 130 -6.66 -8.82 10.42
N VAL A 131 -6.54 -9.00 9.11
CA VAL A 131 -5.59 -8.29 8.27
C VAL A 131 -6.29 -7.07 7.67
N VAL A 132 -5.67 -5.91 7.79
CA VAL A 132 -6.08 -4.69 7.09
C VAL A 132 -5.00 -4.34 6.10
N ILE A 133 -5.34 -4.30 4.81
CA ILE A 133 -4.50 -3.64 3.81
C ILE A 133 -4.89 -2.18 3.82
N ALA A 134 -4.05 -1.34 4.45
CA ALA A 134 -4.30 0.08 4.64
C ALA A 134 -3.44 0.87 3.66
N THR A 135 -4.06 1.61 2.74
CA THR A 135 -3.34 2.38 1.72
C THR A 135 -3.91 3.79 1.60
N ASP A 136 -3.00 4.76 1.42
CA ASP A 136 -3.38 6.03 0.81
C ASP A 136 -3.24 5.85 -0.70
N HIS A 137 -4.33 5.97 -1.47
CA HIS A 137 -4.30 5.73 -2.91
C HIS A 137 -5.55 6.30 -3.60
N TYR A 138 -5.52 6.40 -4.93
CA TYR A 138 -6.70 6.64 -5.79
C TYR A 138 -7.75 5.53 -5.68
N ALA A 139 -8.99 5.85 -6.05
CA ALA A 139 -10.16 4.98 -5.92
C ALA A 139 -10.02 3.60 -6.57
N GLU A 140 -9.31 3.48 -7.71
CA GLU A 140 -9.15 2.19 -8.40
C GLU A 140 -8.34 1.16 -7.60
N ALA A 141 -7.56 1.61 -6.60
CA ALA A 141 -6.70 0.73 -5.81
C ALA A 141 -7.46 -0.36 -5.07
N THR A 142 -8.66 -0.07 -4.57
CA THR A 142 -9.45 -1.03 -3.79
C THR A 142 -9.80 -2.27 -4.61
N ALA A 143 -10.43 -2.06 -5.77
CA ALA A 143 -10.78 -3.15 -6.68
C ALA A 143 -9.52 -3.89 -7.18
N HIS A 144 -8.44 -3.14 -7.44
CA HIS A 144 -7.19 -3.72 -7.87
C HIS A 144 -6.55 -4.62 -6.81
N ILE A 145 -6.45 -4.17 -5.55
CA ILE A 145 -5.90 -4.94 -4.42
C ILE A 145 -6.72 -6.21 -4.20
N VAL A 146 -8.06 -6.12 -4.23
CA VAL A 146 -8.94 -7.29 -4.12
C VAL A 146 -8.65 -8.30 -5.25
N ALA A 147 -8.51 -7.84 -6.49
CA ALA A 147 -8.16 -8.71 -7.61
C ALA A 147 -6.76 -9.34 -7.46
N GLN A 148 -5.78 -8.63 -6.89
CA GLN A 148 -4.46 -9.19 -6.59
C GLN A 148 -4.55 -10.29 -5.52
N LEU A 149 -5.33 -10.08 -4.46
CA LEU A 149 -5.55 -11.11 -3.43
C LEU A 149 -6.22 -12.36 -4.00
N GLN A 150 -7.22 -12.20 -4.87
CA GLN A 150 -7.85 -13.31 -5.60
C GLN A 150 -6.82 -14.08 -6.44
N ARG A 151 -5.95 -13.40 -7.19
CA ARG A 151 -4.87 -14.03 -7.98
C ARG A 151 -3.86 -14.80 -7.12
N LEU A 152 -3.66 -14.41 -5.87
CA LEU A 152 -2.84 -15.15 -4.90
C LEU A 152 -3.56 -16.36 -4.27
N GLY A 153 -4.85 -16.55 -4.60
CA GLY A 153 -5.71 -17.60 -4.04
C GLY A 153 -6.22 -17.27 -2.64
N LEU A 154 -6.38 -15.98 -2.31
CA LEU A 154 -6.79 -15.49 -0.99
C LEU A 154 -8.19 -14.87 -0.96
N GLY A 155 -8.85 -14.72 -2.13
CA GLY A 155 -10.14 -14.03 -2.27
C GLY A 155 -11.30 -14.71 -1.56
N ASP A 156 -11.50 -16.02 -1.75
CA ASP A 156 -12.70 -16.72 -1.27
C ASP A 156 -12.61 -17.17 0.21
N LYS A 157 -11.41 -17.13 0.81
CA LYS A 157 -11.18 -17.55 2.21
C LYS A 157 -11.25 -16.40 3.21
N GLY A 158 -11.40 -15.16 2.75
CA GLY A 158 -10.96 -13.98 3.50
C GLY A 158 -11.95 -12.82 3.63
N GLU A 159 -13.21 -12.93 3.18
CA GLU A 159 -14.15 -11.80 3.24
C GLU A 159 -14.40 -11.28 4.68
N GLN A 160 -14.18 -12.12 5.70
CA GLN A 160 -14.27 -11.70 7.11
C GLN A 160 -12.91 -11.32 7.73
N GLN A 161 -11.78 -11.69 7.12
CA GLN A 161 -10.45 -11.57 7.74
C GLN A 161 -9.48 -10.65 6.98
N VAL A 162 -9.78 -10.24 5.74
CA VAL A 162 -9.04 -9.21 5.03
C VAL A 162 -9.94 -8.01 4.77
N LEU A 163 -9.58 -6.87 5.36
CA LEU A 163 -10.20 -5.59 5.06
C LEU A 163 -9.25 -4.80 4.16
N VAL A 164 -9.73 -4.34 3.01
CA VAL A 164 -9.04 -3.30 2.24
C VAL A 164 -9.60 -1.96 2.71
N ALA A 165 -8.70 -1.08 3.17
CA ALA A 165 -8.99 0.28 3.59
C ALA A 165 -8.18 1.22 2.68
N ASN A 166 -8.89 1.99 1.85
CA ASN A 166 -8.29 2.93 0.92
C ASN A 166 -8.74 4.34 1.29
N SER A 167 -7.80 5.29 1.31
CA SER A 167 -8.07 6.68 1.67
C SER A 167 -9.08 7.35 0.73
N ALA A 168 -9.07 7.02 -0.55
CA ALA A 168 -10.06 7.51 -1.53
C ALA A 168 -11.49 7.09 -1.19
N ASP A 169 -11.69 5.84 -0.74
CA ASP A 169 -13.01 5.32 -0.36
C ASP A 169 -13.50 5.93 0.95
N ILE A 170 -12.56 6.22 1.86
CA ILE A 170 -12.83 6.69 3.22
C ILE A 170 -12.96 8.22 3.28
N GLY A 171 -12.31 8.94 2.37
CA GLY A 171 -12.24 10.40 2.39
C GLY A 171 -11.22 10.99 3.36
N ALA A 172 -10.31 10.17 3.90
CA ALA A 172 -9.26 10.59 4.83
C ALA A 172 -8.00 9.75 4.63
N ARG A 173 -6.82 10.31 4.90
CA ARG A 173 -5.54 9.57 4.83
C ARG A 173 -5.21 8.84 6.13
N LYS A 174 -4.28 7.88 6.10
CA LYS A 174 -3.78 7.11 7.27
C LYS A 174 -3.30 7.97 8.44
N GLU A 175 -2.88 9.21 8.18
CA GLU A 175 -2.47 10.15 9.23
C GLU A 175 -3.64 10.73 10.03
N SER A 176 -4.88 10.55 9.54
CA SER A 176 -6.09 11.07 10.17
C SER A 176 -6.76 10.00 11.06
N PRO A 177 -7.19 10.35 12.28
CA PRO A 177 -8.04 9.47 13.10
C PRO A 177 -9.31 9.02 12.39
N VAL A 178 -9.91 9.87 11.54
CA VAL A 178 -11.12 9.55 10.77
C VAL A 178 -10.92 8.29 9.93
N TYR A 179 -9.73 8.08 9.38
CA TYR A 179 -9.43 6.89 8.60
C TYR A 179 -9.55 5.61 9.44
N TRP A 180 -8.94 5.64 10.63
CA TRP A 180 -8.93 4.49 11.52
C TRP A 180 -10.28 4.25 12.19
N GLU A 181 -11.11 5.28 12.37
CA GLU A 181 -12.49 5.12 12.86
C GLU A 181 -13.32 4.29 11.88
N HIS A 182 -13.15 4.49 10.58
CA HIS A 182 -13.79 3.67 9.55
C HIS A 182 -13.29 2.22 9.57
N VAL A 183 -11.99 2.01 9.81
CA VAL A 183 -11.43 0.66 9.99
C VAL A 183 -12.01 0.00 11.24
N ARG A 184 -12.02 0.71 12.38
CA ARG A 184 -12.53 0.21 13.66
C ARG A 184 -14.01 -0.18 13.57
N ALA A 185 -14.83 0.60 12.86
CA ALA A 185 -16.25 0.32 12.68
C ALA A 185 -16.53 -0.99 11.92
N ARG A 186 -15.54 -1.51 11.18
CA ARG A 186 -15.63 -2.77 10.42
C ARG A 186 -15.10 -3.98 11.20
N LEU A 187 -14.54 -3.78 12.40
CA LEU A 187 -14.04 -4.87 13.24
C LEU A 187 -15.18 -5.48 14.08
N PRO A 188 -15.19 -6.82 14.29
CA PRO A 188 -16.20 -7.49 15.10
C PRO A 188 -16.03 -7.23 16.61
N ALA A 189 -14.84 -6.82 17.03
CA ALA A 189 -14.49 -6.46 18.41
C ALA A 189 -13.29 -5.50 18.41
N PRO A 190 -13.00 -4.82 19.53
CA PRO A 190 -11.75 -4.09 19.69
C PRO A 190 -10.54 -5.04 19.66
N PRO A 191 -9.45 -4.72 18.95
CA PRO A 191 -8.23 -5.52 18.99
C PRO A 191 -7.49 -5.31 20.31
N ASN A 192 -6.71 -6.30 20.74
CA ASN A 192 -5.82 -6.21 21.90
C ASN A 192 -4.51 -5.49 21.57
N GLU A 193 -4.06 -5.60 20.32
CA GLU A 193 -2.86 -4.97 19.81
C GLU A 193 -3.04 -4.69 18.31
N VAL A 194 -2.37 -3.64 17.82
CA VAL A 194 -2.23 -3.37 16.39
C VAL A 194 -0.77 -3.59 16.00
N ILE A 195 -0.54 -4.44 15.01
CA ILE A 195 0.76 -4.65 14.38
C ILE A 195 0.74 -3.94 13.03
N LEU A 196 1.44 -2.81 12.93
CA LEU A 196 1.57 -2.00 11.72
C LEU A 196 2.85 -2.37 10.97
N ILE A 197 2.71 -2.77 9.71
CA ILE A 197 3.80 -3.01 8.77
C ILE A 197 3.67 -2.00 7.63
N ASP A 198 4.58 -1.05 7.58
CA ASP A 198 4.51 0.10 6.69
C ASP A 198 5.92 0.60 6.39
N ASP A 199 6.17 1.06 5.17
CA ASP A 199 7.43 1.71 4.81
C ASP A 199 7.35 3.24 4.97
N PHE A 200 6.15 3.79 5.18
CA PHE A 200 5.88 5.22 5.38
C PHE A 200 6.39 6.10 4.22
N GLY A 201 6.52 5.51 3.02
CA GLY A 201 7.11 6.11 1.83
C GLY A 201 8.64 6.09 1.79
N ALA A 202 9.32 5.42 2.74
CA ALA A 202 10.77 5.31 2.73
C ALA A 202 11.31 4.57 1.50
N ASN A 203 10.52 3.66 0.92
CA ASN A 203 10.93 2.97 -0.30
C ASN A 203 10.67 3.82 -1.55
N GLU A 204 10.04 5.00 -1.49
CA GLU A 204 9.84 5.84 -2.69
C GLU A 204 11.17 6.40 -3.24
N ASN A 205 12.14 6.68 -2.35
CA ASN A 205 13.46 7.23 -2.68
C ASN A 205 14.59 6.22 -2.44
N LEU A 206 14.46 5.01 -3.00
CA LEU A 206 15.47 3.95 -2.86
C LEU A 206 16.90 4.37 -3.26
N MET A 207 17.03 5.33 -4.19
CA MET A 207 18.32 5.84 -4.67
C MET A 207 18.80 7.10 -3.91
N ASP A 208 17.96 7.70 -3.07
CA ASP A 208 18.25 8.89 -2.27
C ASP A 208 17.55 8.79 -0.90
N ALA A 209 18.02 7.82 -0.10
CA ALA A 209 17.39 7.45 1.17
C ALA A 209 17.33 8.61 2.18
N TYR A 210 18.19 9.62 2.04
CA TYR A 210 18.28 10.76 2.96
C TYR A 210 17.35 11.92 2.59
N ALA A 211 16.93 12.06 1.33
CA ALA A 211 16.12 13.21 0.89
C ALA A 211 14.73 13.28 1.53
N SER A 212 14.20 12.17 2.07
CA SER A 212 12.85 12.09 2.64
C SER A 212 12.77 11.70 4.11
N GLU A 213 13.88 11.52 4.83
CA GLU A 213 13.86 11.05 6.23
C GLU A 213 12.92 11.87 7.15
N PRO A 214 12.95 13.23 7.15
CA PRO A 214 12.04 14.00 7.98
C PRO A 214 10.56 13.82 7.60
N ALA A 215 10.26 13.62 6.31
CA ALA A 215 8.90 13.40 5.85
C ALA A 215 8.40 12.00 6.26
N VAL A 216 9.22 10.97 6.08
CA VAL A 216 8.94 9.59 6.50
C VAL A 216 8.70 9.54 8.01
N ALA A 217 9.56 10.17 8.80
CA ALA A 217 9.41 10.23 10.26
C ALA A 217 8.08 10.91 10.68
N ARG A 218 7.73 12.05 10.05
CA ARG A 218 6.45 12.73 10.30
C ARG A 218 5.25 11.86 9.96
N ARG A 219 5.23 11.23 8.77
CA ARG A 219 4.15 10.33 8.33
C ARG A 219 3.97 9.17 9.33
N ARG A 220 5.08 8.57 9.78
CA ARG A 220 5.10 7.52 10.79
C ARG A 220 4.51 7.99 12.11
N GLU A 221 4.98 9.11 12.64
CA GLU A 221 4.50 9.66 13.92
C GLU A 221 3.01 9.98 13.88
N ALA A 222 2.55 10.65 12.81
CA ALA A 222 1.14 10.99 12.62
C ALA A 222 0.26 9.74 12.50
N THR A 223 0.66 8.75 11.69
CA THR A 223 -0.07 7.48 11.54
C THR A 223 -0.18 6.73 12.86
N VAL A 224 0.92 6.62 13.62
CA VAL A 224 0.92 5.95 14.93
C VAL A 224 0.07 6.73 15.95
N ALA A 225 0.13 8.05 15.95
CA ALA A 225 -0.69 8.88 16.83
C ALA A 225 -2.19 8.67 16.55
N ALA A 226 -2.59 8.65 15.27
CA ALA A 226 -3.97 8.42 14.86
C ALA A 226 -4.46 7.02 15.26
N LEU A 227 -3.64 5.98 15.06
CA LEU A 227 -3.93 4.61 15.52
C LEU A 227 -4.11 4.54 17.04
N LYS A 228 -3.20 5.15 17.82
CA LYS A 228 -3.28 5.19 19.28
C LYS A 228 -4.54 5.87 19.76
N GLN A 229 -4.90 7.00 19.13
CA GLN A 229 -6.11 7.74 19.45
C GLN A 229 -7.39 6.91 19.25
N VAL A 230 -7.48 6.16 18.16
CA VAL A 230 -8.72 5.46 17.79
C VAL A 230 -8.87 4.11 18.49
N PHE A 231 -7.79 3.34 18.60
CA PHE A 231 -7.83 1.98 19.15
C PHE A 231 -7.55 1.94 20.65
N GLY A 232 -6.75 2.87 21.20
CA GLY A 232 -6.42 2.90 22.63
C GLY A 232 -5.63 1.69 23.12
N VAL A 233 -4.98 0.94 22.22
CA VAL A 233 -4.22 -0.28 22.52
C VAL A 233 -2.76 -0.14 22.09
N PRO A 234 -1.86 -1.06 22.52
CA PRO A 234 -0.48 -1.06 22.07
C PRO A 234 -0.38 -1.12 20.53
N ILE A 235 0.46 -0.23 19.98
CA ILE A 235 0.78 -0.19 18.55
C ILE A 235 2.22 -0.63 18.37
N VAL A 236 2.41 -1.67 17.57
CA VAL A 236 3.70 -2.27 17.26
C VAL A 236 4.03 -1.92 15.83
N VAL A 237 5.07 -1.13 15.64
CA VAL A 237 5.49 -0.72 14.31
C VAL A 237 6.63 -1.60 13.84
N TYR A 238 6.48 -2.19 12.66
CA TYR A 238 7.55 -2.79 11.90
C TYR A 238 7.77 -2.02 10.61
N GLU A 239 8.86 -1.26 10.57
CA GLU A 239 9.21 -0.47 9.40
C GLU A 239 9.70 -1.37 8.26
N PHE A 240 8.96 -1.37 7.15
CA PHE A 240 9.25 -2.14 5.95
C PHE A 240 10.24 -1.39 5.04
N VAL A 241 11.36 -0.93 5.58
CA VAL A 241 12.38 -0.23 4.78
C VAL A 241 13.35 -1.23 4.17
N ILE A 242 13.59 -1.10 2.86
CA ILE A 242 14.61 -1.84 2.11
C ILE A 242 15.90 -1.00 2.17
N ALA A 243 16.54 -0.94 3.34
CA ALA A 243 17.68 -0.06 3.58
C ALA A 243 19.00 -0.52 2.91
N GLY A 244 19.85 0.45 2.56
CA GLY A 244 21.32 0.36 2.59
C GLY A 244 22.04 0.33 1.24
N GLU A 245 23.37 0.58 1.25
CA GLU A 245 24.34 0.59 0.13
C GLU A 245 24.23 -0.56 -0.91
N GLN A 246 23.42 -1.58 -0.61
CA GLN A 246 22.99 -2.66 -1.52
C GLN A 246 21.99 -2.22 -2.59
N VAL A 247 21.43 -1.01 -2.50
CA VAL A 247 20.57 -0.41 -3.52
C VAL A 247 21.39 0.23 -4.67
N ALA A 248 22.73 0.26 -4.55
CA ALA A 248 23.63 0.48 -5.70
C ALA A 248 23.67 -0.72 -6.69
N GLY A 249 22.80 -1.70 -6.50
CA GLY A 249 22.71 -2.94 -7.26
C GLY A 249 21.67 -2.92 -8.38
N SER A 250 21.72 -3.97 -9.20
CA SER A 250 20.73 -4.31 -10.22
C SER A 250 19.32 -4.53 -9.62
N LEU A 251 18.28 -4.42 -10.46
CA LEU A 251 16.89 -4.76 -10.07
C LEU A 251 16.77 -6.14 -9.36
N GLN A 252 17.61 -7.10 -9.74
CA GLN A 252 17.61 -8.44 -9.13
C GLN A 252 18.00 -8.41 -7.65
N GLU A 253 18.98 -7.59 -7.28
CA GLU A 253 19.44 -7.43 -5.90
C GLU A 253 18.38 -6.76 -5.04
N LEU A 254 17.70 -5.76 -5.59
CA LEU A 254 16.58 -5.11 -4.90
C LEU A 254 15.44 -6.11 -4.62
N HIS A 255 15.01 -6.90 -5.61
CA HIS A 255 14.00 -7.94 -5.38
C HIS A 255 14.49 -9.00 -4.38
N ARG A 256 15.79 -9.29 -4.31
CA ARG A 256 16.37 -10.20 -3.32
C ARG A 256 16.27 -9.61 -1.90
N ALA A 257 16.65 -8.34 -1.72
CA ALA A 257 16.54 -7.61 -0.47
C ALA A 257 15.09 -7.51 0.00
N TYR A 258 14.17 -7.19 -0.90
CA TYR A 258 12.73 -7.19 -0.64
C TYR A 258 12.24 -8.56 -0.14
N ARG A 259 12.57 -9.66 -0.84
CA ARG A 259 12.21 -11.02 -0.40
C ARG A 259 12.77 -11.36 0.98
N GLN A 260 13.96 -10.87 1.31
CA GLN A 260 14.55 -11.05 2.64
C GLN A 260 13.76 -10.28 3.70
N LYS A 261 13.36 -9.04 3.42
CA LYS A 261 12.51 -8.24 4.32
C LYS A 261 11.15 -8.91 4.57
N VAL A 262 10.51 -9.46 3.53
CA VAL A 262 9.26 -10.24 3.68
C VAL A 262 9.46 -11.47 4.59
N ARG A 263 10.59 -12.18 4.48
CA ARG A 263 10.90 -13.31 5.38
C ARG A 263 11.11 -12.89 6.83
N GLN A 264 11.71 -11.72 7.05
CA GLN A 264 11.86 -11.15 8.39
C GLN A 264 10.49 -10.82 8.99
N VAL A 265 9.59 -10.22 8.20
CA VAL A 265 8.19 -9.98 8.59
C VAL A 265 7.50 -11.28 9.00
N ASP A 266 7.57 -12.33 8.17
CA ASP A 266 6.94 -13.64 8.48
C ASP A 266 7.45 -14.21 9.81
N THR A 267 8.75 -14.09 10.06
CA THR A 267 9.39 -14.59 11.28
C THR A 267 8.91 -13.82 12.51
N LEU A 268 8.83 -12.49 12.41
CA LEU A 268 8.34 -11.61 13.48
C LEU A 268 6.87 -11.90 13.80
N LEU A 269 6.02 -11.97 12.78
CA LEU A 269 4.59 -12.26 12.93
C LEU A 269 4.38 -13.63 13.58
N ARG A 270 5.11 -14.67 13.14
CA ARG A 270 5.07 -16.00 13.77
C ARG A 270 5.41 -15.94 15.25
N GLN A 271 6.53 -15.31 15.61
CA GLN A 271 6.96 -15.22 17.00
C GLN A 271 5.96 -14.47 17.87
N ARG A 272 5.36 -13.40 17.34
CA ARG A 272 4.44 -12.55 18.09
C ARG A 272 3.08 -13.21 18.28
N LEU A 273 2.52 -13.79 17.21
CA LEU A 273 1.22 -14.47 17.26
C LEU A 273 1.26 -15.75 18.11
N VAL A 274 2.39 -16.47 18.13
CA VAL A 274 2.60 -17.62 19.03
C VAL A 274 2.72 -17.18 20.48
N LYS A 275 3.40 -16.06 20.77
CA LYS A 275 3.48 -15.52 22.14
C LYS A 275 2.12 -15.07 22.67
N SER A 276 1.24 -14.61 21.80
CA SER A 276 -0.10 -14.27 22.22
C SER A 276 -1.00 -15.51 22.38
N GLU A 277 -0.68 -16.68 21.78
CA GLU A 277 -1.50 -17.91 21.87
C GLU A 277 -1.70 -18.41 23.31
N THR A 278 -2.95 -18.68 23.68
CA THR A 278 -3.24 -19.38 24.95
C THR A 278 -2.71 -20.82 24.87
N PRO A 279 -2.23 -21.43 25.98
CA PRO A 279 -1.70 -22.80 25.98
C PRO A 279 -2.65 -23.85 25.40
N ARG A 280 -3.97 -23.62 25.50
CA ARG A 280 -5.03 -24.50 25.00
C ARG A 280 -5.18 -24.45 23.47
N SER A 281 -5.11 -23.25 22.88
CA SER A 281 -5.15 -23.06 21.42
C SER A 281 -3.90 -23.62 20.72
N ARG A 282 -2.74 -23.51 21.37
CA ARG A 282 -1.47 -24.07 20.89
C ARG A 282 -1.50 -25.60 20.82
N ARG A 283 -2.09 -26.29 21.82
CA ARG A 283 -2.26 -27.76 21.84
C ARG A 283 -3.19 -28.30 20.76
N LEU A 284 -4.19 -27.52 20.35
CA LEU A 284 -5.11 -27.89 19.26
C LEU A 284 -4.47 -27.78 17.88
N ARG A 285 -3.49 -26.88 17.69
CA ARG A 285 -2.74 -26.71 16.43
C ARG A 285 -1.51 -27.61 16.32
N TYR A 286 -0.84 -27.84 17.45
CA TYR A 286 0.37 -28.66 17.54
C TYR A 286 0.15 -29.68 18.66
N PRO A 287 -0.60 -30.77 18.40
CA PRO A 287 -0.71 -31.84 19.39
C PRO A 287 0.71 -32.35 19.70
N PRO A 288 1.06 -32.56 20.97
CA PRO A 288 2.34 -33.18 21.30
C PRO A 288 2.41 -34.56 20.65
N GLU A 289 3.58 -34.87 20.07
CA GLU A 289 3.92 -36.20 19.53
C GLU A 289 3.80 -37.29 20.59
#